data_AF-A0A424Y3X8-F1
#
_entry.id   AF-A0A424Y3X8-F1
#
_cell.length_a   1.000
_cell.length_b   1.000
_cell.length_c   1.000
_cell.angle_alpha   90.00
_cell.angle_beta   90.00
_cell.angle_gamma   90.00
#
_symmetry.space_group_name_H-M   'P 1'
#
loop_
_entity.id
_entity.type
_entity.pdbx_description
1 polymer ?
#
loop_
_entity_poly.entity_id
_entity_poly.type
_entity_poly.pdbx_seq_one_letter_code
_entity_poly.pdbx_strand_id
1 'polypeptide(L)'
;MEDKNMETSVGKLEKMIDKLEMSAVYLSSLGVIVMMFLVTADVSRRYLFNRPIRGGMEVTEIIMVIIVFLGISYAQKQKAHVGCDVFYDRIPSEKLKAIIALIQYVISIVISFAMSYYTFMRTIVAHRTGVSSIYMYWPLWPLPLIAAIGFALLGLRLMLDTRDQFLKVKQMKNQL
;
A
#
# COMPACT_ATOMS: atom_id res chain seq x y z
N MET A 1 25.28 5.68 25.57
CA MET A 1 25.83 5.75 24.19
C MET A 1 25.04 4.86 23.21
N GLU A 2 24.35 3.82 23.70
CA GLU A 2 23.49 2.92 22.89
C GLU A 2 22.23 3.59 22.29
N ASP A 3 21.53 4.44 23.06
CA ASP A 3 20.31 5.14 22.58
C ASP A 3 20.55 6.03 21.35
N LYS A 4 21.70 6.70 21.27
CA LYS A 4 22.04 7.61 20.15
C LYS A 4 22.31 6.84 18.84
N ASN A 5 22.79 5.61 18.93
CA ASN A 5 23.04 4.74 17.77
C ASN A 5 21.73 4.10 17.26
N MET A 6 20.77 3.82 18.15
CA MET A 6 19.43 3.38 17.75
C MET A 6 18.65 4.48 17.03
N GLU A 7 18.64 5.72 17.54
CA GLU A 7 17.93 6.82 16.89
C GLU A 7 18.49 7.14 15.49
N THR A 8 19.82 7.09 15.32
CA THR A 8 20.45 7.35 14.02
C THR A 8 20.25 6.24 12.99
N SER A 9 20.19 4.98 13.41
CA SER A 9 19.91 3.84 12.53
C SER A 9 18.47 3.87 12.03
N VAL A 10 17.54 4.25 12.90
CA VAL A 10 16.12 4.42 12.57
C VAL A 10 15.91 5.53 11.56
N GLY A 11 16.51 6.70 11.78
CA GLY A 11 16.36 7.82 10.86
C GLY A 11 16.90 7.52 9.46
N LYS A 12 17.88 6.62 9.33
CA LYS A 12 18.33 6.12 8.03
C LYS A 12 17.31 5.17 7.38
N LEU A 13 16.70 4.27 8.15
CA LEU A 13 15.66 3.35 7.64
C LEU A 13 14.43 4.10 7.15
N GLU A 14 13.96 5.09 7.91
CA GLU A 14 12.83 5.93 7.52
C GLU A 14 13.11 6.67 6.21
N LYS A 15 14.28 7.29 6.08
CA LYS A 15 14.69 7.95 4.82
C LYS A 15 14.79 6.98 3.64
N MET A 16 15.18 5.73 3.88
CA MET A 16 15.26 4.71 2.85
C MET A 16 13.87 4.28 2.39
N ILE A 17 12.96 4.02 3.34
CA ILE A 17 11.56 3.68 3.06
C ILE A 17 10.88 4.85 2.34
N ASP A 18 11.06 6.08 2.81
CA ASP A 18 10.52 7.28 2.17
C ASP A 18 10.97 7.43 0.70
N LYS A 19 12.25 7.15 0.40
CA LYS A 19 12.75 7.18 -0.98
C LYS A 19 12.11 6.08 -1.84
N LEU A 20 11.95 4.88 -1.29
CA LEU A 20 11.29 3.76 -1.99
C LEU A 20 9.82 4.10 -2.26
N GLU A 21 9.10 4.61 -1.26
CA GLU A 21 7.72 5.07 -1.39
C GLU A 21 7.59 6.17 -2.46
N MET A 22 8.48 7.16 -2.45
CA MET A 22 8.42 8.25 -3.43
C MET A 22 8.66 7.72 -4.85
N SER A 23 9.61 6.80 -5.03
CA SER A 23 9.84 6.15 -6.33
C SER A 23 8.63 5.35 -6.81
N ALA A 24 7.97 4.63 -5.88
CA ALA A 24 6.75 3.87 -6.13
C ALA A 24 5.58 4.80 -6.52
N VAL A 25 5.47 5.96 -5.88
CA VAL A 25 4.48 7.00 -6.19
C VAL A 25 4.71 7.63 -7.56
N TYR A 26 5.96 7.89 -7.96
CA TYR A 26 6.24 8.38 -9.31
C TYR A 26 5.84 7.35 -10.38
N LEU A 27 6.13 6.07 -10.13
CA LEU A 27 5.76 4.98 -11.03
C LEU A 27 4.24 4.79 -11.10
N SER A 28 3.53 4.85 -9.97
CA SER A 28 2.07 4.76 -9.94
C SER A 28 1.41 5.95 -10.63
N SER A 29 1.94 7.17 -10.43
CA SER A 29 1.44 8.37 -11.10
C SER A 29 1.58 8.28 -12.62
N LEU A 30 2.71 7.76 -13.11
CA LEU A 30 2.87 7.47 -14.54
C LEU A 30 1.87 6.41 -15.02
N GLY A 31 1.65 5.37 -14.22
CA GLY A 31 0.63 4.35 -14.49
C GLY A 31 -0.77 4.93 -14.66
N VAL A 32 -1.18 5.88 -13.80
CA VAL A 32 -2.48 6.57 -13.90
C VAL A 32 -2.61 7.31 -15.23
N ILE A 33 -1.57 8.03 -15.66
CA ILE A 33 -1.56 8.75 -16.94
C ILE A 33 -1.73 7.77 -18.10
N VAL A 34 -0.97 6.67 -18.11
CA VAL A 34 -1.07 5.63 -19.14
C VAL A 34 -2.46 5.00 -19.16
N MET A 35 -3.01 4.67 -18.00
CA MET A 35 -4.36 4.12 -17.85
C MET A 35 -5.42 5.07 -18.38
N MET A 36 -5.29 6.39 -18.12
CA MET A 36 -6.21 7.41 -18.62
C MET A 36 -6.26 7.42 -20.15
N PHE A 37 -5.10 7.44 -20.82
CA PHE A 37 -5.05 7.39 -22.28
C PHE A 37 -5.59 6.06 -22.83
N LEU A 38 -5.27 4.94 -22.18
CA LEU A 38 -5.72 3.62 -22.60
C LEU A 38 -7.24 3.50 -22.53
N VAL A 39 -7.85 3.87 -21.40
CA VAL A 39 -9.31 3.82 -21.22
C VAL A 39 -10.00 4.80 -22.16
N THR A 40 -9.45 6.00 -22.35
CA THR A 40 -9.99 6.99 -23.29
C THR A 40 -9.95 6.45 -24.73
N ALA A 41 -8.85 5.80 -25.13
CA ALA A 41 -8.72 5.19 -26.44
C ALA A 41 -9.69 4.01 -26.63
N ASP A 42 -9.89 3.18 -25.60
CA ASP A 42 -10.84 2.07 -25.63
C ASP A 42 -12.27 2.55 -25.82
N VAL A 43 -12.69 3.53 -25.00
CA VAL A 43 -14.00 4.19 -25.09
C VAL A 43 -14.19 4.82 -26.47
N SER A 44 -13.20 5.58 -26.94
CA SER A 44 -13.26 6.23 -28.26
C SER A 44 -13.39 5.21 -29.39
N ARG A 45 -12.67 4.09 -29.33
CA ARG A 45 -12.76 3.04 -30.35
C ARG A 45 -14.09 2.30 -30.34
N ARG A 46 -14.65 2.11 -29.15
CA ARG A 46 -15.95 1.45 -28.96
C ARG A 46 -17.08 2.25 -29.60
N TYR A 47 -17.12 3.56 -29.40
CA TYR A 47 -18.14 4.43 -30.00
C TYR A 47 -17.81 4.83 -31.45
N LEU A 48 -16.52 5.04 -31.73
CA LEU A 48 -15.88 5.34 -33.02
C LEU A 48 -16.14 4.32 -34.13
N PHE A 49 -15.67 3.12 -33.83
CA PHE A 49 -15.39 2.08 -34.82
C PHE A 49 -16.12 0.77 -34.50
N ASN A 50 -16.97 0.77 -33.47
CA ASN A 50 -17.68 -0.40 -32.93
C ASN A 50 -16.74 -1.60 -32.67
N ARG A 51 -15.47 -1.32 -32.36
CA ARG A 51 -14.41 -2.31 -32.17
C ARG A 51 -13.61 -1.97 -30.90
N PRO A 52 -13.96 -2.56 -29.74
CA PRO A 52 -13.21 -2.32 -28.50
C PRO A 52 -11.79 -2.88 -28.60
N ILE A 53 -10.89 -2.39 -27.74
CA ILE A 53 -9.52 -2.90 -27.66
C ILE A 53 -9.57 -4.29 -27.02
N ARG A 54 -9.18 -5.30 -27.79
CA ARG A 54 -9.10 -6.69 -27.31
C ARG A 54 -8.03 -6.78 -26.21
N GLY A 55 -8.41 -7.22 -25.02
CA GLY A 55 -7.54 -7.24 -23.84
C GLY A 55 -7.40 -5.89 -23.10
N GLY A 56 -8.11 -4.84 -23.52
CA GLY A 56 -8.03 -3.53 -22.85
C GLY A 56 -8.38 -3.58 -21.36
N MET A 57 -9.38 -4.39 -20.98
CA MET A 57 -9.73 -4.63 -19.58
C MET A 57 -8.59 -5.29 -18.79
N GLU A 58 -7.96 -6.33 -19.33
CA GLU A 58 -6.86 -7.03 -18.66
C GLU A 58 -5.65 -6.11 -18.44
N VAL A 59 -5.30 -5.29 -19.44
CA VAL A 59 -4.20 -4.30 -19.30
C VAL A 59 -4.55 -3.26 -18.24
N THR A 60 -5.80 -2.81 -18.21
CA THR A 60 -6.30 -1.86 -17.20
C THR A 60 -6.21 -2.46 -15.79
N GLU A 61 -6.59 -3.73 -15.61
CA GLU A 61 -6.45 -4.45 -14.34
C GLU A 61 -4.99 -4.58 -13.90
N ILE A 62 -4.08 -4.92 -14.81
CA ILE A 62 -2.64 -5.02 -14.52
C ILE A 62 -2.10 -3.67 -14.04
N ILE A 63 -2.43 -2.59 -14.76
CA ILE A 63 -1.99 -1.24 -14.39
C ILE A 63 -2.62 -0.82 -13.04
N MET A 64 -3.88 -1.16 -12.78
CA MET A 64 -4.55 -0.85 -11.52
C MET A 64 -3.85 -1.52 -10.33
N VAL A 65 -3.45 -2.80 -10.44
CA VAL A 65 -2.67 -3.50 -9.41
C VAL A 65 -1.35 -2.77 -9.15
N ILE A 66 -0.63 -2.38 -10.20
CA ILE A 66 0.62 -1.61 -10.09
C ILE A 66 0.38 -0.31 -9.31
N ILE A 67 -0.63 0.48 -9.70
CA ILE A 67 -0.93 1.77 -9.08
C ILE A 67 -1.28 1.60 -7.60
N VAL A 68 -2.20 0.69 -7.28
CA VAL A 68 -2.73 0.52 -5.92
C VAL A 68 -1.64 0.04 -4.97
N PHE A 69 -0.91 -1.02 -5.31
CA PHE A 69 0.04 -1.62 -4.39
C PHE A 69 1.37 -0.85 -4.28
N LEU A 70 1.75 -0.07 -5.29
CA LEU A 70 2.87 0.86 -5.16
C LEU A 70 2.50 2.10 -4.33
N GLY A 71 1.24 2.55 -4.40
CA GLY A 71 0.77 3.73 -3.67
C GLY A 71 0.36 3.48 -2.22
N ILE A 72 0.03 2.23 -1.85
CA ILE A 72 -0.61 1.91 -0.56
C ILE A 72 0.21 2.34 0.67
N SER A 73 1.53 2.16 0.63
CA SER A 73 2.40 2.51 1.75
C SER A 73 2.49 4.04 1.94
N TYR A 74 2.58 4.78 0.83
CA TYR A 74 2.58 6.24 0.87
C TYR A 74 1.20 6.80 1.27
N ALA A 75 0.10 6.15 0.89
CA ALA A 75 -1.23 6.51 1.35
C ALA A 75 -1.37 6.34 2.88
N GLN A 76 -0.77 5.27 3.44
CA GLN A 76 -0.68 5.07 4.88
C GLN A 76 0.11 6.18 5.57
N LYS A 77 1.26 6.59 5.01
CA LYS A 77 2.07 7.71 5.51
C LYS A 77 1.25 9.01 5.64
N GLN A 78 0.39 9.29 4.66
CA GLN A 78 -0.49 10.47 4.70
C GLN A 78 -1.66 10.33 5.67
N LYS A 79 -1.80 9.19 6.34
CA LYS A 79 -2.91 8.86 7.25
C LYS A 79 -4.27 9.12 6.63
N ALA A 80 -4.42 8.83 5.34
CA ALA A 80 -5.64 9.08 4.57
C ALA A 80 -6.80 8.12 4.93
N HIS A 81 -6.88 7.64 6.17
CA HIS A 81 -7.92 6.73 6.66
C HIS A 81 -9.16 7.52 7.11
N VAL A 82 -9.84 8.13 6.14
CA VAL A 82 -10.95 9.08 6.33
C VAL A 82 -12.11 8.56 7.21
N GLY A 83 -12.25 7.24 7.40
CA GLY A 83 -13.35 6.65 8.15
C GLY A 83 -13.12 6.45 9.67
N CYS A 84 -11.88 6.33 10.13
CA CYS A 84 -11.63 5.98 11.55
C CYS A 84 -11.72 7.20 12.47
N ASP A 85 -11.42 8.38 11.94
CA ASP A 85 -11.23 9.60 12.73
C ASP A 85 -12.53 10.11 13.37
N VAL A 86 -13.68 10.01 12.68
CA VAL A 86 -14.95 10.56 13.17
C VAL A 86 -15.42 9.91 14.48
N PHE A 87 -15.23 8.60 14.65
CA PHE A 87 -15.57 7.90 15.88
C PHE A 87 -14.47 8.04 16.94
N TYR A 88 -13.21 8.09 16.50
CA TYR A 88 -12.06 8.27 17.37
C TYR A 88 -12.06 9.65 18.06
N ASP A 89 -12.46 10.70 17.36
CA ASP A 89 -12.52 12.07 17.86
C ASP A 89 -13.60 12.29 18.93
N ARG A 90 -14.64 11.45 18.94
CA ARG A 90 -15.72 11.49 19.95
C ARG A 90 -15.34 10.85 21.28
N ILE A 91 -14.17 10.21 21.39
CA ILE A 91 -13.71 9.56 22.61
C ILE A 91 -13.17 10.63 23.59
N PRO A 92 -13.70 10.75 24.81
CA PRO A 92 -13.26 11.79 25.76
C PRO A 92 -11.96 11.45 26.50
N SER A 93 -11.53 10.18 26.49
CA SER A 93 -10.34 9.72 27.21
C SER A 93 -9.13 9.57 26.28
N GLU A 94 -8.12 10.41 26.49
CA GLU A 94 -6.83 10.34 25.76
C GLU A 94 -6.08 9.02 25.98
N LYS A 95 -6.28 8.39 27.16
CA LYS A 95 -5.73 7.05 27.43
C LYS A 95 -6.40 5.99 26.57
N LEU A 96 -7.73 6.07 26.42
CA LEU A 96 -8.49 5.11 25.61
C LEU A 96 -8.16 5.26 24.12
N LYS A 97 -8.02 6.50 23.64
CA LYS A 97 -7.52 6.82 22.30
C LYS A 97 -6.17 6.17 22.01
N ALA A 98 -5.20 6.34 22.91
CA ALA A 98 -3.87 5.74 22.75
C ALA A 98 -3.90 4.20 22.68
N ILE A 99 -4.73 3.55 23.52
CA ILE A 99 -4.89 2.09 23.51
C ILE A 99 -5.52 1.61 22.20
N ILE A 100 -6.58 2.27 21.75
CA ILE A 100 -7.26 1.94 20.49
C ILE A 100 -6.31 2.10 19.32
N ALA A 101 -5.54 3.20 19.27
CA ALA A 101 -4.55 3.42 18.23
C ALA A 101 -3.50 2.30 18.23
N LEU A 102 -2.96 1.93 19.40
CA LEU A 102 -1.99 0.84 19.51
C LEU A 102 -2.56 -0.49 18.99
N ILE A 103 -3.78 -0.85 19.39
CA ILE A 103 -4.46 -2.06 18.92
C ILE A 103 -4.64 -2.00 17.39
N GLN A 104 -5.07 -0.87 16.85
CA GLN A 104 -5.22 -0.65 15.42
C GLN A 104 -3.90 -0.88 14.67
N TYR A 105 -2.78 -0.32 15.13
CA TYR A 105 -1.47 -0.53 14.50
C TYR A 105 -1.04 -2.00 14.56
N VAL A 106 -1.18 -2.66 15.71
CA VAL A 106 -0.81 -4.08 15.86
C VAL A 106 -1.63 -4.96 14.91
N ILE A 107 -2.95 -4.76 14.87
CA ILE A 107 -3.84 -5.51 13.96
C ILE A 107 -3.45 -5.23 12.50
N SER A 108 -3.23 -3.95 12.15
CA SER A 108 -2.87 -3.56 10.77
C SER A 108 -1.54 -4.16 10.33
N ILE A 109 -0.54 -4.22 11.23
CA ILE A 109 0.76 -4.84 10.98
C ILE A 109 0.58 -6.34 10.73
N VAL A 110 -0.14 -7.04 11.60
CA VAL A 110 -0.39 -8.48 11.48
C VAL A 110 -1.10 -8.80 10.17
N ILE A 111 -2.16 -8.06 9.85
CA ILE A 111 -2.92 -8.24 8.61
C ILE A 111 -2.03 -7.96 7.39
N SER A 112 -1.24 -6.89 7.40
CA SER A 112 -0.36 -6.53 6.28
C SER A 112 0.67 -7.64 6.00
N PHE A 113 1.34 -8.16 7.03
CA PHE A 113 2.30 -9.26 6.85
C PHE A 113 1.62 -10.59 6.48
N ALA A 114 0.44 -10.90 7.05
CA ALA A 114 -0.32 -12.07 6.67
C ALA A 114 -0.77 -12.02 5.20
N MET A 115 -1.24 -10.87 4.74
CA MET A 115 -1.61 -10.63 3.34
C MET A 115 -0.39 -10.72 2.42
N SER A 116 0.76 -10.15 2.82
CA SER A 116 2.02 -10.30 2.09
C SER A 116 2.39 -11.77 1.91
N TYR A 117 2.33 -12.57 2.99
CA TYR A 117 2.66 -13.98 2.95
C TYR A 117 1.70 -14.79 2.06
N TYR A 118 0.38 -14.60 2.23
CA TYR A 118 -0.63 -15.31 1.45
C TYR A 118 -0.51 -14.99 -0.04
N THR A 119 -0.29 -13.71 -0.37
CA THR A 119 -0.16 -13.26 -1.76
C THR A 119 1.14 -13.75 -2.39
N PHE A 120 2.22 -13.85 -1.61
CA PHE A 120 3.45 -14.50 -2.05
C PHE A 120 3.25 -16.00 -2.33
N MET A 121 2.54 -16.72 -1.47
CA MET A 121 2.16 -18.12 -1.74
C MET A 121 1.31 -18.25 -3.01
N ARG A 122 0.36 -17.35 -3.23
CA ARG A 122 -0.44 -17.29 -4.46
C ARG A 122 0.42 -17.08 -5.71
N THR A 123 1.51 -16.30 -5.61
CA THR A 123 2.49 -16.11 -6.69
C THR A 123 3.13 -17.43 -7.09
N ILE A 124 3.59 -18.22 -6.11
CA ILE A 124 4.23 -19.51 -6.35
C ILE A 124 3.24 -20.49 -6.99
N VAL A 125 2.02 -20.56 -6.49
CA VAL A 125 0.97 -21.41 -7.06
C VAL A 125 0.68 -20.99 -8.50
N ALA A 126 0.45 -19.70 -8.76
CA ALA A 126 0.17 -19.18 -10.10
C ALA A 126 1.30 -19.46 -11.10
N HIS A 127 2.56 -19.39 -10.63
CA HIS A 127 3.71 -19.73 -11.45
C HIS A 127 3.76 -21.22 -11.79
N ARG A 128 3.45 -22.10 -10.83
CA ARG A 128 3.43 -23.56 -11.04
C ARG A 128 2.27 -24.06 -11.89
N THR A 129 1.10 -23.43 -11.79
CA THR A 129 -0.11 -23.84 -12.51
C THR A 129 -0.21 -23.25 -13.91
N GLY A 130 0.69 -22.33 -14.30
CA GLY A 130 0.68 -21.70 -15.62
C GLY A 130 -0.56 -20.83 -15.88
N VAL A 131 -1.19 -20.32 -14.80
CA VAL A 131 -2.42 -19.53 -14.91
C VAL A 131 -2.14 -18.26 -15.72
N SER A 132 -2.92 -18.08 -16.78
CA SER A 132 -2.77 -17.03 -17.79
C SER A 132 -4.10 -16.29 -17.96
N SER A 133 -4.04 -15.04 -18.42
CA SER A 133 -5.25 -14.29 -18.76
C SER A 133 -5.95 -14.91 -19.98
N ILE A 134 -7.26 -14.68 -20.10
CA ILE A 134 -8.13 -15.37 -21.05
C ILE A 134 -7.95 -14.79 -22.46
N TYR A 135 -7.75 -13.48 -22.57
CA TYR A 135 -7.73 -12.80 -23.85
C TYR A 135 -6.32 -12.59 -24.40
N MET A 136 -5.37 -12.25 -23.53
CA MET A 136 -3.99 -11.92 -23.91
C MET A 136 -2.98 -13.04 -23.62
N TYR A 137 -3.41 -14.13 -22.96
CA TYR A 137 -2.54 -15.24 -22.52
C TYR A 137 -1.33 -14.76 -21.71
N TRP A 138 -1.46 -13.63 -21.02
CA TRP A 138 -0.38 -13.07 -20.22
C TRP A 138 -0.27 -13.84 -18.90
N PRO A 139 0.94 -14.22 -18.47
CA PRO A 139 1.13 -14.92 -17.20
C PRO A 139 0.69 -14.03 -16.01
N LEU A 140 -0.23 -14.51 -15.18
CA LEU A 140 -0.81 -13.72 -14.09
C LEU A 140 0.02 -13.74 -12.80
N TRP A 141 1.07 -14.56 -12.73
CA TRP A 141 1.93 -14.67 -11.54
C TRP A 141 2.62 -13.37 -11.09
N PRO A 142 2.97 -12.38 -11.95
CA PRO A 142 3.61 -11.15 -11.48
C PRO A 142 2.69 -10.25 -10.64
N LEU A 143 1.37 -10.30 -10.86
CA LEU A 143 0.39 -9.47 -10.14
C LEU A 143 0.37 -9.72 -8.63
N PRO A 144 0.22 -10.97 -8.13
CA PRO A 144 0.29 -11.24 -6.71
C PRO A 144 1.69 -10.94 -6.13
N LEU A 145 2.77 -10.98 -6.92
CA LEU A 145 4.10 -10.62 -6.43
C LEU A 145 4.17 -9.12 -6.10
N ILE A 146 3.67 -8.26 -6.98
CA ILE A 146 3.62 -6.81 -6.77
C ILE A 146 2.78 -6.48 -5.53
N ALA A 147 1.64 -7.16 -5.39
CA ALA A 147 0.77 -7.01 -4.22
C ALA A 147 1.47 -7.45 -2.92
N ALA A 148 2.20 -8.57 -2.93
CA ALA A 148 2.99 -9.01 -1.79
C ALA A 148 4.05 -7.97 -1.38
N ILE A 149 4.75 -7.38 -2.35
CA ILE A 149 5.74 -6.31 -2.11
C ILE A 149 5.06 -5.07 -1.51
N GLY A 150 3.91 -4.67 -2.04
CA GLY A 150 3.14 -3.53 -1.53
C GLY A 150 2.69 -3.72 -0.07
N PHE A 151 2.17 -4.91 0.26
CA PHE A 151 1.80 -5.25 1.64
C PHE A 151 3.00 -5.34 2.59
N ALA A 152 4.14 -5.85 2.12
CA ALA A 152 5.37 -5.86 2.91
C ALA A 152 5.85 -4.44 3.23
N LEU A 153 5.83 -3.54 2.23
CA LEU A 153 6.21 -2.14 2.41
C LEU A 153 5.25 -1.41 3.36
N LEU A 154 3.94 -1.65 3.24
CA LEU A 154 2.92 -1.17 4.17
C LEU A 154 3.17 -1.63 5.60
N GLY A 155 3.49 -2.92 5.79
CA GLY A 155 3.84 -3.47 7.11
C GLY A 155 5.04 -2.78 7.74
N LEU A 156 6.10 -2.55 6.96
CA LEU A 156 7.28 -1.80 7.41
C LEU A 156 6.93 -0.35 7.79
N ARG A 157 6.07 0.32 6.99
CA ARG A 157 5.62 1.69 7.29
C ARG A 157 4.84 1.76 8.60
N LEU A 158 3.91 0.84 8.82
CA LEU A 158 3.12 0.76 10.04
C LEU A 158 4.00 0.56 11.29
N MET A 159 5.11 -0.19 11.18
CA MET A 159 6.06 -0.34 12.27
C MET A 159 6.78 0.97 12.63
N LEU A 160 7.09 1.80 11.63
CA LEU A 160 7.64 3.15 11.87
C LEU A 160 6.59 4.06 12.51
N ASP A 161 5.38 4.12 11.95
CA ASP A 161 4.30 4.98 12.45
C ASP A 161 3.92 4.65 13.91
N THR A 162 3.99 3.36 14.29
CA THR A 162 3.76 2.90 15.67
C THR A 162 4.69 3.61 16.66
N ARG A 163 5.96 3.81 16.29
CA ARG A 163 6.95 4.45 17.16
C ARG A 163 6.70 5.93 17.34
N ASP A 164 6.31 6.61 16.28
CA ASP A 164 5.93 8.03 16.35
C ASP A 164 4.71 8.24 17.24
N GLN A 165 3.76 7.30 17.24
CA GLN A 165 2.65 7.32 18.19
C GLN A 165 3.11 7.16 19.64
N PHE A 166 4.01 6.23 19.93
CA PHE A 166 4.55 6.06 21.29
C PHE A 166 5.27 7.32 21.79
N LEU A 167 6.02 8.01 20.92
CA LEU A 167 6.69 9.27 21.28
C LEU A 167 5.68 10.38 21.60
N LYS A 168 4.62 10.53 20.80
CA LYS A 168 3.54 11.49 21.07
C LYS A 168 2.82 11.22 22.39
N VAL A 169 2.49 9.95 22.67
CA VAL A 169 1.84 9.55 23.93
C VAL A 169 2.75 9.83 25.13
N LYS A 170 4.06 9.56 25.01
CA LYS A 170 5.03 9.85 26.08
C LYS A 170 5.15 11.36 26.36
N GLN A 171 5.12 12.20 25.34
CA GLN A 171 5.18 13.66 25.48
C GLN A 171 3.92 14.22 26.17
N MET A 172 2.72 13.75 25.82
CA MET A 172 1.47 14.19 26.46
C MET A 172 1.42 13.85 27.96
N LYS A 173 1.97 12.70 28.34
CA LYS A 173 2.06 12.31 29.76
C LYS A 173 3.09 13.14 30.55
N ASN A 174 4.08 13.72 29.89
CA ASN A 174 5.14 14.51 30.52
C ASN A 174 4.77 16.00 30.67
N GLN A 175 3.64 16.43 30.13
CA GLN A 175 3.10 17.80 30.22
C GLN A 175 1.95 17.94 31.24
N LEU A 176 1.55 16.84 31.90
CA LEU A 176 0.60 16.78 33.01
C LEU A 176 1.35 16.48 34.31
#